data_AF-A0A1Y5Y5N8-F1
#
_entry.id   AF-A0A1Y5Y5N8-F1
#
_cell.length_a   1.000
_cell.length_b   1.000
_cell.length_c   1.000
_cell.angle_alpha   90.00
_cell.angle_beta   90.00
_cell.angle_gamma   90.00
#
_symmetry.space_group_name_H-M   'P 1'
#
loop_
_entity.id
_entity.type
_entity.pdbx_description
1 polymer ?
#
loop_
_entity_poly.entity_id
_entity_poly.type
_entity_poly.pdbx_seq_one_letter_code
_entity_poly.pdbx_strand_id
1 'polypeptide(L)'
;MASRPDWVLSTYCVGCPGSHPDRVKNPVADEALLLSHEVAAMFNDLGVLMAVRGHTEEAELFYRRSLEIRQRLSQDPSQDTGETALTRRNLAILPAG
;
A
#
# COMPACT_ATOMS: atom_id res chain seq x y z
N MET A 1 17.81 -15.36 -49.95
CA MET A 1 16.37 -15.41 -49.58
C MET A 1 16.31 -15.44 -48.06
N ALA A 2 16.19 -14.27 -47.43
CA ALA A 2 15.93 -14.12 -46.00
C ALA A 2 15.00 -12.91 -45.88
N SER A 3 13.71 -13.17 -45.64
CA SER A 3 12.70 -12.13 -45.50
C SER A 3 12.99 -11.32 -44.24
N ARG A 4 13.19 -10.01 -44.41
CA ARG A 4 13.23 -9.06 -43.30
C ARG A 4 11.81 -8.99 -42.73
N PRO A 5 11.61 -9.08 -41.41
CA PRO A 5 10.27 -8.96 -40.84
C PRO A 5 9.78 -7.50 -40.91
N ASP A 6 8.52 -7.33 -41.30
CA ASP A 6 7.87 -6.08 -41.72
C ASP A 6 7.67 -5.00 -40.63
N TRP A 7 8.12 -5.21 -39.40
CA TRP A 7 7.81 -4.31 -38.28
C TRP A 7 8.82 -3.16 -38.09
N VAL A 8 9.85 -3.05 -38.93
CA VAL A 8 10.95 -2.06 -38.75
C VAL A 8 10.77 -0.77 -39.57
N LEU A 9 9.58 -0.46 -40.08
CA LEU A 9 9.37 0.72 -40.93
C LEU A 9 8.30 1.71 -40.48
N SER A 10 7.90 1.72 -39.21
CA SER A 10 7.03 2.79 -38.72
C SER A 10 7.55 3.34 -37.39
N THR A 11 7.84 4.64 -37.37
CA THR A 11 8.31 5.42 -36.21
C THR A 11 7.29 5.48 -35.06
N TYR A 12 6.21 4.70 -35.14
CA TYR A 12 5.20 4.51 -34.12
C TYR A 12 4.95 3.00 -33.94
N CYS A 13 5.79 2.34 -33.14
CA CYS A 13 5.48 1.03 -32.59
C CYS A 13 4.67 1.21 -31.31
N VAL A 14 3.34 1.29 -31.41
CA VAL A 14 2.46 1.13 -30.25
C VAL A 14 2.22 -0.37 -30.08
N GLY A 15 3.09 -1.05 -29.34
CA GLY A 15 2.92 -2.47 -29.03
C GLY A 15 4.20 -3.30 -29.05
N CYS A 16 5.20 -2.90 -28.26
CA CYS A 16 6.29 -3.82 -27.91
C CYS A 16 5.81 -4.77 -26.78
N PRO A 17 5.98 -6.10 -26.90
CA PRO A 17 5.71 -7.02 -25.80
C PRO A 17 6.83 -6.84 -24.76
N GLY A 18 6.58 -5.97 -23.79
CA GLY A 18 7.55 -5.54 -22.78
C GLY A 18 7.11 -4.27 -22.04
N SER A 19 6.17 -3.51 -22.59
CA SER A 19 5.46 -2.47 -21.84
C SER A 19 4.54 -3.14 -20.83
N HIS A 20 4.94 -3.11 -19.56
CA HIS A 20 4.05 -3.40 -18.44
C HIS A 20 2.78 -2.58 -18.66
N PRO A 21 1.60 -3.20 -18.67
CA PRO A 21 0.38 -2.48 -18.99
C PRO A 21 0.26 -1.35 -17.98
N ASP A 22 0.18 -0.13 -18.51
CA ASP A 22 -0.20 1.06 -17.80
C ASP A 22 -1.28 0.68 -16.79
N ARG A 23 -0.89 0.67 -15.51
CA ARG A 23 -1.83 0.70 -14.41
C ARG A 23 -2.55 2.03 -14.62
N VAL A 24 -3.67 1.98 -15.34
CA VAL A 24 -4.63 3.07 -15.42
C VAL A 24 -5.02 3.33 -13.98
N LYS A 25 -4.30 4.26 -13.34
CA LYS A 25 -4.61 4.77 -12.03
C LYS A 25 -5.96 5.44 -12.20
N ASN A 26 -7.01 4.72 -11.84
CA ASN A 26 -8.33 5.29 -11.74
C ASN A 26 -8.24 6.37 -10.65
N PRO A 27 -8.28 7.68 -10.99
CA PRO A 27 -8.00 8.74 -10.03
C PRO A 27 -8.99 8.74 -8.87
N VAL A 28 -10.23 8.28 -9.12
CA VAL A 28 -11.26 8.13 -8.08
C VAL A 28 -10.92 6.97 -7.14
N ALA A 29 -10.35 5.89 -7.65
CA ALA A 29 -9.87 4.78 -6.81
C ALA A 29 -8.63 5.19 -6.02
N ASP A 30 -7.72 5.97 -6.60
CA ASP A 30 -6.54 6.50 -5.92
C ASP A 30 -6.93 7.51 -4.81
N GLU A 31 -7.94 8.36 -5.00
CA GLU A 31 -8.46 9.25 -3.94
C GLU A 31 -9.15 8.47 -2.81
N ALA A 32 -9.98 7.47 -3.13
CA ALA A 32 -10.59 6.61 -2.11
C ALA A 32 -9.55 5.77 -1.35
N LEU A 33 -8.50 5.33 -2.06
CA LEU A 33 -7.34 4.65 -1.50
C LEU A 33 -6.52 5.59 -0.60
N LEU A 34 -6.31 6.84 -1.01
CA LEU A 34 -5.65 7.89 -0.22
C LEU A 34 -6.43 8.17 1.07
N LEU A 35 -7.74 8.38 0.99
CA LEU A 35 -8.60 8.57 2.17
C LEU A 35 -8.48 7.37 3.12
N SER A 36 -8.44 6.16 2.59
CA SER A 36 -8.31 4.95 3.40
C SER A 36 -6.91 4.79 4.00
N HIS A 37 -5.86 5.25 3.30
CA HIS A 37 -4.49 5.31 3.84
C HIS A 37 -4.36 6.33 4.98
N GLU A 38 -4.99 7.50 4.83
CA GLU A 38 -5.02 8.52 5.88
C GLU A 38 -5.77 8.01 7.11
N VAL A 39 -6.93 7.37 6.94
CA VAL A 39 -7.66 6.75 8.06
C VAL A 39 -6.81 5.70 8.77
N ALA A 40 -6.04 4.88 8.04
CA ALA A 40 -5.12 3.93 8.67
C ALA A 40 -3.98 4.61 9.43
N ALA A 41 -3.43 5.71 8.91
CA ALA A 41 -2.42 6.50 9.61
C ALA A 41 -2.97 7.09 10.92
N MET A 42 -4.18 7.65 10.90
CA MET A 42 -4.85 8.16 12.11
C MET A 42 -5.01 7.09 13.18
N PHE A 43 -5.38 5.86 12.80
CA PHE A 43 -5.47 4.75 13.76
C PHE A 43 -4.10 4.36 14.34
N ASN A 44 -3.04 4.39 13.53
CA ASN A 44 -1.69 4.17 14.05
C ASN A 44 -1.29 5.25 15.06
N ASP A 45 -1.57 6.53 14.77
CA ASP A 45 -1.22 7.63 15.67
C ASP A 45 -2.02 7.59 16.97
N LEU A 46 -3.30 7.17 16.92
CA LEU A 46 -4.10 6.90 18.12
C LEU A 46 -3.50 5.76 18.95
N GLY A 47 -3.02 4.69 18.30
CA GLY A 47 -2.31 3.61 18.98
C GLY A 47 -1.06 4.10 19.71
N VAL A 48 -0.27 4.98 19.08
CA VAL A 48 0.91 5.60 19.70
C VAL A 48 0.51 6.44 20.91
N LEU A 49 -0.54 7.26 20.76
CA LEU A 49 -1.02 8.12 21.84
C LEU A 49 -1.51 7.30 23.05
N MET A 50 -2.23 6.20 22.82
CA MET A 50 -2.69 5.31 23.89
C MET A 50 -1.53 4.57 24.57
N ALA A 51 -0.53 4.12 23.79
CA ALA A 51 0.66 3.48 24.33
C ALA A 51 1.43 4.43 25.26
N VAL A 52 1.59 5.71 24.86
CA VAL A 52 2.24 6.75 25.69
C VAL A 52 1.44 7.03 26.97
N ARG A 53 0.11 6.89 26.94
CA ARG A 53 -0.75 7.03 28.12
C ARG A 53 -0.78 5.79 29.02
N GLY A 54 -0.12 4.69 28.64
CA GLY A 54 -0.12 3.42 29.37
C GLY A 54 -1.35 2.55 29.12
N HIS A 55 -2.23 2.91 28.20
CA HIS A 55 -3.41 2.12 27.82
C HIS A 55 -3.03 1.10 26.73
N THR A 56 -2.25 0.09 27.10
CA THR A 56 -1.68 -0.89 26.17
C THR A 56 -2.75 -1.65 25.37
N GLU A 57 -3.85 -2.04 26.00
CA GLU A 57 -4.94 -2.79 25.35
C GLU A 57 -5.64 -1.95 24.26
N GLU A 58 -5.89 -0.67 24.55
CA GLU A 58 -6.46 0.27 23.57
C GLU A 58 -5.48 0.55 22.43
N ALA A 59 -4.18 0.64 22.74
CA ALA A 59 -3.14 0.83 21.74
C ALA A 59 -3.08 -0.34 20.75
N GLU A 60 -3.14 -1.58 21.24
CA GLU A 60 -3.19 -2.78 20.40
C GLU A 60 -4.42 -2.78 19.49
N LEU A 61 -5.59 -2.42 20.02
CA LEU A 61 -6.83 -2.34 19.24
C LEU A 61 -6.68 -1.37 18.06
N PHE A 62 -6.13 -0.18 18.31
CA PHE A 62 -5.94 0.83 17.27
C PHE A 62 -4.90 0.43 16.22
N TYR A 63 -3.78 -0.18 16.62
CA TYR A 63 -2.80 -0.70 15.66
C TYR A 63 -3.36 -1.84 14.80
N ARG A 64 -4.17 -2.74 15.38
CA ARG A 64 -4.85 -3.80 14.63
C ARG A 64 -5.82 -3.24 13.59
N ARG A 65 -6.56 -2.18 13.93
CA ARG A 65 -7.47 -1.51 12.97
C ARG A 65 -6.70 -0.83 11.83
N SER A 66 -5.58 -0.17 12.13
CA SER A 66 -4.68 0.36 11.09
C SER A 66 -4.22 -0.76 10.13
N LEU A 67 -3.77 -1.90 10.68
CA LEU A 67 -3.33 -3.04 9.88
C LEU A 67 -4.44 -3.64 9.02
N GLU A 68 -5.64 -3.82 9.59
CA GLU A 68 -6.80 -4.36 8.87
C GLU A 68 -7.17 -3.50 7.66
N ILE A 69 -7.16 -2.18 7.82
CA ILE A 69 -7.42 -1.24 6.71
C ILE A 69 -6.32 -1.37 5.66
N ARG A 70 -5.05 -1.30 6.06
CA ARG A 70 -3.90 -1.40 5.13
C ARG A 70 -3.90 -2.72 4.36
N GLN A 71 -4.26 -3.84 5.01
CA GLN A 71 -4.41 -5.14 4.36
C GLN A 71 -5.54 -5.17 3.33
N ARG A 72 -6.66 -4.49 3.59
CA ARG A 72 -7.77 -4.37 2.63
C ARG A 72 -7.44 -3.46 1.44
N LEU A 73 -6.52 -2.51 1.62
CA LEU A 73 -6.08 -1.58 0.57
C LEU A 73 -5.00 -2.17 -0.33
N SER A 74 -4.17 -3.08 0.18
CA SER A 74 -3.17 -3.79 -0.61
C SER A 74 -3.85 -4.84 -1.52
N GLN A 75 -4.03 -4.51 -2.80
CA GLN A 75 -4.42 -5.50 -3.82
C GLN A 75 -3.27 -6.44 -4.21
N ASP A 76 -2.03 -6.10 -3.84
CA ASP A 76 -0.84 -6.90 -4.09
C ASP A 76 0.00 -6.98 -2.80
N PRO A 77 0.26 -8.20 -2.26
CA PRO A 77 1.09 -8.42 -1.07
C PRO A 77 2.53 -7.89 -1.21
N SER A 78 3.02 -7.68 -2.43
CA SER A 78 4.35 -7.10 -2.68
C SER A 78 4.40 -5.59 -2.44
N GLN A 79 3.25 -4.92 -2.35
CA GLN A 79 3.11 -3.51 -1.99
C GLN A 79 3.00 -3.36 -0.47
N ASP A 80 3.88 -4.02 0.29
CA ASP A 80 4.01 -3.76 1.74
C ASP A 80 4.60 -2.35 1.90
N THR A 81 3.72 -1.37 2.13
CA THR A 81 4.08 0.03 2.30
C THR A 81 4.80 0.22 3.64
N GLY A 82 5.80 1.10 3.70
CA GLY A 82 6.61 1.33 4.92
C GLY A 82 5.78 1.66 6.16
N GLU A 83 4.61 2.26 5.96
CA GLU A 83 3.62 2.52 7.00
C GLU A 83 3.04 1.26 7.67
N THR A 84 2.83 0.18 6.92
CA THR A 84 2.40 -1.11 7.47
C THR A 84 3.50 -1.71 8.34
N ALA A 85 4.76 -1.64 7.89
CA ALA A 85 5.91 -2.07 8.68
C ALA A 85 6.05 -1.24 9.97
N LEU A 86 5.78 0.07 9.91
CA LEU A 86 5.80 0.94 11.08
C LEU A 86 4.70 0.58 12.09
N THR A 87 3.48 0.30 11.61
CA THR A 87 2.37 -0.15 12.46
C THR A 87 2.70 -1.50 13.12
N ARG A 88 3.28 -2.46 12.38
CA ARG A 88 3.73 -3.75 12.95
C ARG A 88 4.84 -3.57 13.98
N ARG A 89 5.80 -2.68 13.71
CA ARG A 89 6.87 -2.36 14.65
C ARG A 89 6.30 -1.80 15.95
N ASN A 90 5.35 -0.87 15.87
CA ASN A 90 4.70 -0.27 17.02
C ASN A 90 3.92 -1.31 17.85
N LEU A 91 3.26 -2.26 17.20
CA LEU A 91 2.61 -3.39 17.86
C LEU A 91 3.63 -4.30 18.58
N ALA A 92 4.78 -4.58 17.96
CA ALA A 92 5.79 -5.48 18.51
C ALA A 92 6.55 -4.92 19.73
N ILE A 93 6.58 -3.58 19.88
CA ILE A 93 7.22 -2.89 21.00
C ILE A 93 6.25 -2.52 22.12
N LEU A 94 4.94 -2.76 21.95
CA LEU A 94 4.00 -2.57 23.05
C LEU A 94 4.44 -3.45 24.21
N PRO A 95 4.56 -2.89 25.43
CA PRO A 95 4.91 -3.67 26.60
C PRO A 95 3.82 -4.71 26.81
N ALA A 96 4.16 -6.00 26.68
CA ALA A 96 3.26 -7.08 27.07
C ALA A 96 2.92 -6.89 28.55
N GLY A 97 1.63 -6.74 28.84
CA GLY A 97 1.11 -6.70 30.20
C GLY A 97 1.33 -8.04 30.91
#